data_AF-A0A7W1G018-F1
#
_entry.id   AF-A0A7W1G018-F1
#
_cell.length_a   1.000
_cell.length_b   1.000
_cell.length_c   1.000
_cell.angle_alpha   90.00
_cell.angle_beta   90.00
_cell.angle_gamma   90.00
#
_symmetry.space_group_name_H-M   'P 1'
#
loop_
_entity.id
_entity.type
_entity.pdbx_description
1 polymer ?
#
loop_
_entity_poly.entity_id
_entity_poly.type
_entity_poly.pdbx_seq_one_letter_code
_entity_poly.pdbx_strand_id
1 'polypeptide(L)'
;MLIKENIYKTEIAVCAVVLLSLFNGCALPKEHIQVSTSTPESSYCELKKFTAQYYDGKVYINWVVNTNINNYYFVLEKSLDGENFKVIDYKKGFSSPVSEGIAYSYTDCNLTATKRIYRIKAVMPIKNDAEVLRYDNSKNLFRNIKNAELLVENDFYTYQKRGD
;
A
#
# COMPACT_ATOMS: atom_id res chain seq x y z
N MET A 1 38.82 19.90 26.81
CA MET A 1 37.61 19.67 27.61
C MET A 1 36.42 19.75 26.67
N LEU A 2 35.83 18.61 26.31
CA LEU A 2 34.60 18.47 25.51
C LEU A 2 33.41 19.02 26.35
N ILE A 3 32.24 19.46 25.87
CA ILE A 3 31.25 18.85 24.96
C ILE A 3 30.25 19.95 24.53
N LYS A 4 29.83 19.89 23.26
CA LYS A 4 28.51 20.16 22.62
C LYS A 4 27.34 20.56 23.57
N GLU A 5 26.35 21.35 23.20
CA GLU A 5 25.49 21.29 22.00
C GLU A 5 24.57 22.52 22.01
N ASN A 6 24.40 23.16 20.85
CA ASN A 6 23.61 24.38 20.66
C ASN A 6 22.30 23.99 19.95
N ILE A 7 21.20 23.89 20.71
CA ILE A 7 19.86 23.58 20.20
C ILE A 7 19.11 24.91 20.03
N TYR A 8 19.14 25.47 18.82
CA TYR A 8 18.18 26.48 18.37
C TYR A 8 16.88 25.72 18.00
N LYS A 9 15.77 25.91 18.72
CA LYS A 9 14.78 26.98 18.52
C LYS A 9 14.36 27.16 17.07
N THR A 10 13.15 26.73 16.72
CA THR A 10 12.12 27.61 16.11
C THR A 10 10.75 26.90 16.07
N GLU A 11 9.78 27.53 16.76
CA GLU A 11 8.32 27.57 16.46
C GLU A 11 7.55 26.24 16.55
N ILE A 12 6.56 26.07 17.42
CA ILE A 12 5.25 26.74 17.42
C ILE A 12 4.73 26.78 18.88
N ALA A 13 4.85 27.93 19.53
CA ALA A 13 4.15 28.24 20.77
C ALA A 13 3.37 29.52 20.55
N VAL A 14 2.24 29.39 19.85
CA VAL A 14 1.23 30.44 19.73
C VAL A 14 -0.10 29.78 20.06
N CYS A 15 -0.91 30.49 20.84
CA CYS A 15 -2.27 30.16 21.32
C CYS A 15 -2.44 29.65 22.77
N ALA A 16 -1.49 29.91 23.67
CA ALA A 16 -1.73 29.78 25.13
C ALA A 16 -1.74 31.12 25.87
N VAL A 17 -2.11 32.21 25.19
CA VAL A 17 -2.32 33.53 25.82
C VAL A 17 -3.68 34.06 25.41
N VAL A 18 -4.75 33.42 25.89
CA VAL A 18 -6.08 34.03 25.96
C VAL A 18 -6.76 33.49 27.23
N LEU A 19 -7.02 34.40 28.17
CA LEU A 19 -7.96 34.32 29.31
C LEU A 19 -7.47 33.72 30.64
N LEU A 20 -6.67 34.52 31.36
CA LEU A 20 -6.58 34.47 32.82
C LEU A 20 -7.38 35.67 33.37
N SER A 21 -8.70 35.54 33.45
CA SER A 21 -9.52 36.41 34.31
C SER A 21 -10.92 35.82 34.52
N LEU A 22 -11.28 35.67 35.81
CA LEU A 22 -12.61 35.42 36.38
C LEU A 22 -13.06 33.96 36.41
N PHE A 23 -12.75 33.25 37.50
CA PHE A 23 -13.71 32.32 38.14
C PHE A 23 -13.42 32.24 39.64
N ASN A 24 -14.18 33.03 40.41
CA ASN A 24 -14.49 32.70 41.79
C ASN A 24 -15.44 31.49 41.79
N GLY A 25 -15.18 30.52 42.66
CA GLY A 25 -16.14 29.53 43.17
C GLY A 25 -17.13 28.93 42.17
N CYS A 26 -16.78 27.78 41.61
CA CYS A 26 -17.76 26.72 41.34
C CYS A 26 -16.97 25.40 41.27
N ALA A 27 -17.28 24.45 42.15
CA ALA A 27 -16.70 23.12 42.05
C ALA A 27 -17.10 22.52 40.70
N LEU A 28 -16.10 22.13 39.90
CA LEU A 28 -16.34 21.43 38.64
C LEU A 28 -17.06 20.11 38.96
N PRO A 29 -18.22 19.81 38.34
CA PRO A 29 -18.75 18.46 38.38
C PRO A 29 -17.70 17.56 37.74
N LYS A 30 -17.50 16.39 38.34
CA LYS A 30 -16.58 15.36 37.84
C LYS A 30 -17.17 14.79 36.55
N GLU A 31 -17.07 15.54 35.45
CA GLU A 31 -17.38 15.03 34.13
C GLU A 31 -16.39 13.90 33.84
N HIS A 32 -16.94 12.73 33.60
CA HIS A 32 -16.25 11.69 32.88
C HIS A 32 -15.80 12.31 31.56
N ILE A 33 -14.52 12.67 31.47
CA ILE A 33 -13.87 12.92 30.18
C ILE A 33 -14.11 11.64 29.40
N GLN A 34 -15.07 11.66 28.47
CA GLN A 34 -15.15 10.69 27.41
C GLN A 34 -13.93 10.98 26.55
N VAL A 35 -12.79 10.42 26.96
CA VAL A 35 -11.61 10.30 26.13
C VAL A 35 -12.11 9.54 24.93
N SER A 36 -12.41 10.28 23.88
CA SER A 36 -12.77 9.72 22.59
C SER A 36 -11.49 9.08 22.10
N THR A 37 -11.32 7.80 22.44
CA THR A 37 -10.35 6.94 21.81
C THR A 37 -10.78 6.86 20.36
N SER A 38 -10.28 7.78 19.53
CA SER A 38 -10.25 7.56 18.10
C SER A 38 -9.38 6.33 17.93
N THR A 39 -10.03 5.17 17.80
CA THR A 39 -9.40 3.92 17.43
C THR A 39 -8.51 4.19 16.21
N PRO A 40 -7.21 3.88 16.27
CA PRO A 40 -6.32 4.13 15.15
C PRO A 40 -6.88 3.46 13.90
N GLU A 41 -6.90 4.22 12.81
CA GLU A 41 -7.40 3.82 11.50
C GLU A 41 -6.99 2.38 11.15
N SER A 42 -7.97 1.55 10.88
CA SER A 42 -7.74 0.22 10.29
C SER A 42 -6.84 0.35 9.05
N SER A 43 -5.62 -0.19 9.10
CA SER A 43 -4.73 -0.23 7.94
C SER A 43 -5.40 -1.00 6.81
N TYR A 44 -5.47 -0.41 5.62
CA TYR A 44 -6.12 -0.99 4.46
C TYR A 44 -5.25 -0.88 3.21
N CYS A 45 -5.32 -1.91 2.37
CA CYS A 45 -4.79 -1.90 1.02
C CYS A 45 -5.80 -2.62 0.14
N GLU A 46 -6.32 -1.91 -0.85
CA GLU A 46 -7.41 -2.38 -1.70
C GLU A 46 -7.00 -2.26 -3.16
N LEU A 47 -7.07 -3.38 -3.87
CA LEU A 47 -6.79 -3.45 -5.30
C LEU A 47 -8.06 -3.08 -6.07
N LYS A 48 -8.15 -1.83 -6.52
CA LYS A 48 -9.32 -1.31 -7.25
C LYS A 48 -9.41 -1.90 -8.66
N LYS A 49 -8.27 -2.05 -9.32
CA LYS A 49 -8.19 -2.58 -10.69
C LYS A 49 -6.90 -3.36 -10.86
N PHE A 50 -6.97 -4.46 -11.60
CA PHE A 50 -5.81 -5.19 -12.11
C PHE A 50 -6.17 -5.69 -13.50
N THR A 51 -5.38 -5.32 -14.50
CA THR A 51 -5.64 -5.64 -15.91
C THR A 51 -4.34 -5.92 -16.63
N ALA A 52 -4.39 -6.77 -17.65
CA ALA A 52 -3.28 -7.10 -18.51
C ALA A 52 -3.78 -7.14 -19.95
N GLN A 53 -3.03 -6.54 -20.87
CA GLN A 53 -3.36 -6.51 -22.29
C GLN A 53 -2.14 -6.90 -23.10
N TYR A 54 -2.29 -7.92 -23.93
CA TYR A 54 -1.28 -8.26 -24.93
C TYR A 54 -1.42 -7.33 -26.14
N TYR A 55 -0.34 -6.69 -26.54
CA TYR A 55 -0.27 -5.87 -27.74
C TYR A 55 1.17 -5.85 -28.27
N ASP A 56 1.33 -6.16 -29.56
CA ASP A 56 2.61 -6.08 -30.28
C ASP A 56 3.78 -6.79 -29.56
N GLY A 57 3.59 -8.07 -29.23
CA GLY A 57 4.64 -8.87 -28.59
C GLY A 57 4.99 -8.44 -27.16
N LYS A 58 4.12 -7.66 -26.50
CA LYS A 58 4.29 -7.19 -25.12
C LYS A 58 3.00 -7.38 -24.33
N VAL A 59 3.11 -7.56 -23.03
CA VAL A 59 1.97 -7.52 -22.11
C VAL A 59 2.05 -6.28 -21.23
N TYR A 60 1.04 -5.42 -21.33
CA TYR A 60 0.88 -4.21 -20.54
C TYR A 60 0.01 -4.50 -19.33
N ILE A 61 0.61 -4.50 -18.16
CA ILE A 61 -0.03 -4.83 -16.88
C ILE A 61 -0.25 -3.52 -16.13
N ASN A 62 -1.49 -3.27 -15.71
CA ASN A 62 -1.88 -2.03 -15.04
C ASN A 62 -2.70 -2.36 -13.79
N TRP A 63 -2.43 -1.66 -12.69
CA TRP A 63 -3.21 -1.77 -11.46
C TRP A 63 -3.46 -0.42 -10.80
N VAL A 64 -4.56 -0.35 -10.04
CA VAL A 64 -4.94 0.82 -9.25
C VAL A 64 -5.18 0.38 -7.82
N VAL A 65 -4.58 1.09 -6.86
CA VAL A 65 -4.63 0.72 -5.44
C VAL A 65 -4.98 1.91 -4.56
N ASN A 66 -5.84 1.67 -3.56
CA ASN A 66 -6.09 2.60 -2.47
C ASN A 66 -5.47 2.03 -1.20
N THR A 67 -4.66 2.83 -0.49
CA THR A 67 -4.05 2.38 0.75
C THR A 67 -3.62 3.54 1.63
N ASN A 68 -3.76 3.36 2.94
CA ASN A 68 -3.15 4.20 3.98
C ASN A 68 -1.86 3.59 4.54
N ILE A 69 -1.34 2.51 3.94
CA ILE A 69 -0.11 1.84 4.37
C ILE A 69 1.10 2.52 3.73
N ASN A 70 2.10 2.83 4.54
CA ASN A 70 3.39 3.34 4.09
C ASN A 70 4.42 2.21 3.97
N ASN A 71 5.41 2.41 3.10
CA ASN A 71 6.61 1.55 3.00
C ASN A 71 6.32 0.07 2.69
N TYR A 72 5.45 -0.18 1.72
CA TYR A 72 5.16 -1.53 1.19
C TYR A 72 5.61 -1.65 -0.26
N TYR A 73 5.58 -2.88 -0.79
CA TYR A 73 5.95 -3.18 -2.17
C TYR A 73 4.89 -4.02 -2.86
N PHE A 74 4.75 -3.83 -4.16
CA PHE A 74 4.08 -4.76 -5.04
C PHE A 74 5.07 -5.81 -5.53
N VAL A 75 4.64 -7.07 -5.52
CA VAL A 75 5.36 -8.19 -6.12
C VAL A 75 4.51 -8.67 -7.28
N LEU A 76 5.03 -8.52 -8.49
CA LEU A 76 4.40 -9.03 -9.70
C LEU A 76 5.01 -10.38 -10.05
N GLU A 77 4.17 -11.38 -10.24
CA GLU A 77 4.58 -12.75 -10.51
C GLU A 77 3.94 -13.25 -11.82
N LYS A 78 4.67 -14.09 -12.55
CA LYS A 78 4.24 -14.73 -13.80
C LYS A 78 4.36 -16.24 -13.68
N SER A 79 3.39 -16.95 -14.23
CA SER A 79 3.38 -18.40 -14.38
C SER A 79 2.97 -18.79 -15.81
N LEU A 80 3.44 -19.96 -16.25
CA LEU A 80 3.05 -20.58 -17.54
C LEU A 80 2.05 -21.73 -17.34
N ASP A 81 1.98 -22.30 -16.13
CA ASP A 81 1.21 -23.49 -15.78
C ASP A 81 0.10 -23.21 -14.74
N GLY A 82 0.11 -22.05 -14.11
CA GLY A 82 -0.80 -21.68 -13.02
C GLY A 82 -0.41 -22.24 -11.65
N GLU A 83 0.70 -22.95 -11.57
CA GLU A 83 1.20 -23.58 -10.34
C GLU A 83 2.52 -22.94 -9.90
N ASN A 84 3.46 -22.81 -10.84
CA ASN A 84 4.80 -22.30 -10.62
C ASN A 84 4.87 -20.82 -11.01
N PHE A 85 4.83 -19.94 -10.01
CA PHE A 85 4.94 -18.50 -10.18
C PHE A 85 6.35 -18.01 -9.90
N LYS A 86 6.90 -17.23 -10.83
CA LYS A 86 8.19 -16.55 -10.71
C LYS A 86 7.99 -15.05 -10.59
N VAL A 87 8.74 -14.41 -9.70
CA VAL A 87 8.74 -12.95 -9.58
C VAL A 87 9.33 -12.33 -10.84
N ILE A 88 8.66 -11.32 -11.38
CA ILE A 88 9.10 -10.56 -12.56
C ILE A 88 9.34 -9.08 -12.26
N ASP A 89 8.76 -8.54 -11.19
CA ASP A 89 9.01 -7.16 -10.77
C ASP A 89 8.76 -6.95 -9.28
N TYR A 90 9.49 -5.97 -8.71
CA TYR A 90 9.21 -5.38 -7.41
C TYR A 90 9.01 -3.88 -7.58
N LYS A 91 7.84 -3.37 -7.19
CA LYS A 91 7.50 -1.95 -7.31
C LYS A 91 7.18 -1.34 -5.96
N LYS A 92 7.89 -0.28 -5.59
CA LYS A 92 7.60 0.45 -4.34
C LYS A 92 6.20 1.04 -4.40
N GLY A 93 5.41 0.78 -3.36
CA GLY A 93 4.09 1.34 -3.17
C GLY A 93 4.14 2.69 -2.45
N PHE A 94 3.16 3.53 -2.76
CA PHE A 94 2.92 4.81 -2.11
C PHE A 94 1.55 4.79 -1.43
N SER A 95 1.45 5.43 -0.27
CA SER A 95 0.15 5.70 0.33
C SER A 95 -0.54 6.83 -0.41
N SER A 96 -1.88 6.80 -0.39
CA SER A 96 -2.70 7.89 -0.92
C SER A 96 -3.73 8.27 0.14
N PRO A 97 -3.81 9.55 0.55
CA PRO A 97 -4.88 10.01 1.43
C PRO A 97 -6.24 10.10 0.69
N VAL A 98 -6.30 9.77 -0.60
CA VAL A 98 -7.43 10.04 -1.50
C VAL A 98 -8.13 8.76 -1.96
N SER A 99 -9.45 8.84 -2.15
CA SER A 99 -10.32 7.73 -2.59
C SER A 99 -10.13 7.31 -4.06
N GLU A 100 -9.41 8.08 -4.87
CA GLU A 100 -9.26 7.86 -6.32
C GLU A 100 -8.22 6.77 -6.68
N GLY A 101 -7.32 6.45 -5.75
CA GLY A 101 -6.31 5.41 -5.93
C GLY A 101 -5.09 5.84 -6.75
N ILE A 102 -3.99 5.12 -6.59
CA ILE A 102 -2.75 5.34 -7.35
C ILE A 102 -2.64 4.28 -8.44
N ALA A 103 -2.41 4.75 -9.67
CA ALA A 103 -2.20 3.90 -10.83
C ALA A 103 -0.72 3.53 -10.99
N TYR A 104 -0.49 2.27 -11.36
CA TYR A 104 0.82 1.70 -11.61
C TYR A 104 0.77 0.83 -12.87
N SER A 105 1.93 0.67 -13.51
CA SER A 105 2.07 -0.15 -14.71
C SER A 105 3.37 -0.95 -14.75
N TYR A 106 3.38 -2.05 -15.49
CA TYR A 106 4.56 -2.83 -15.83
C TYR A 106 4.41 -3.40 -17.25
N THR A 107 5.51 -3.50 -17.99
CA THR A 107 5.53 -4.08 -19.34
C THR A 107 6.37 -5.35 -19.36
N ASP A 108 5.74 -6.48 -19.64
CA ASP A 108 6.44 -7.74 -19.87
C ASP A 108 6.79 -7.90 -21.35
N CYS A 109 8.09 -7.81 -21.66
CA CYS A 109 8.63 -8.06 -22.99
C CYS A 109 9.15 -9.50 -23.16
N ASN A 110 9.21 -10.30 -22.09
CA ASN A 110 9.79 -11.65 -22.14
C ASN A 110 8.68 -12.69 -22.32
N LEU A 111 8.35 -12.93 -23.58
CA LEU A 111 7.16 -13.64 -24.01
C LEU A 111 7.50 -15.00 -24.63
N THR A 112 7.79 -16.01 -23.81
CA THR A 112 8.23 -17.34 -24.28
C THR A 112 7.13 -18.37 -24.54
N ALA A 113 5.88 -18.12 -24.13
CA ALA A 113 4.77 -19.07 -24.27
C ALA A 113 3.45 -18.35 -24.53
N THR A 114 2.52 -18.92 -25.30
CA THR A 114 1.28 -18.23 -25.73
C THR A 114 0.26 -17.97 -24.63
N LYS A 115 0.34 -18.71 -23.53
CA LYS A 115 -0.50 -18.60 -22.34
C LYS A 115 0.34 -18.20 -21.14
N ARG A 116 -0.15 -17.23 -20.37
CA ARG A 116 0.54 -16.70 -19.18
C ARG A 116 -0.47 -16.31 -18.12
N ILE A 117 -0.11 -16.52 -16.86
CA ILE A 117 -0.92 -16.10 -15.72
C ILE A 117 -0.09 -15.11 -14.92
N TYR A 118 -0.66 -13.95 -14.65
CA TYR A 118 -0.04 -12.90 -13.84
C TYR A 118 -0.77 -12.79 -12.52
N ARG A 119 -0.04 -12.63 -11.43
CA ARG A 119 -0.63 -12.27 -10.13
C ARG A 119 0.13 -11.15 -9.45
N ILE A 120 -0.56 -10.38 -8.63
CA ILE A 120 0.02 -9.28 -7.87
C ILE A 120 -0.23 -9.44 -6.38
N LYS A 121 0.81 -9.19 -5.58
CA LYS A 121 0.72 -9.13 -4.12
C LYS A 121 1.19 -7.76 -3.65
N ALA A 122 0.60 -7.25 -2.57
CA ALA A 122 1.18 -6.17 -1.80
C ALA A 122 1.80 -6.78 -0.52
N VAL A 123 3.04 -6.44 -0.20
CA VAL A 123 3.79 -7.05 0.92
C VAL A 123 4.58 -5.99 1.70
N MET A 124 4.77 -6.23 2.99
CA MET A 124 5.70 -5.43 3.80
C MET A 124 7.13 -5.96 3.66
N PRO A 125 8.14 -5.09 3.66
CA PRO A 125 9.52 -5.52 3.80
C PRO A 125 9.75 -6.09 5.21
N ILE A 126 10.38 -7.25 5.28
CA ILE A 126 11.00 -7.80 6.48
C ILE A 126 12.40 -7.20 6.56
N LYS A 127 12.65 -6.37 7.57
CA LYS A 127 14.01 -5.98 7.94
C LYS A 127 14.65 -7.16 8.67
N ASN A 128 15.84 -7.57 8.24
CA ASN A 128 16.72 -8.40 9.05
C ASN A 128 17.86 -7.55 9.60
N ASP A 129 18.58 -8.08 10.59
CA ASP A 129 19.68 -7.39 11.27
C ASP A 129 20.85 -7.01 10.33
N ALA A 130 20.88 -7.56 9.11
CA ALA A 130 21.86 -7.25 8.07
C ALA A 130 21.39 -6.18 7.07
N GLU A 131 20.27 -5.49 7.33
CA GLU A 131 19.62 -4.50 6.46
C GLU A 131 19.20 -5.01 5.06
N VAL A 132 19.30 -6.31 4.81
CA VAL A 132 18.85 -6.91 3.55
C VAL A 132 17.34 -6.97 3.57
N LEU A 133 16.70 -6.17 2.71
CA LEU A 133 15.25 -6.19 2.53
C LEU A 133 14.82 -7.56 2.00
N ARG A 134 14.15 -8.33 2.85
CA ARG A 134 13.38 -9.52 2.45
C ARG A 134 11.91 -9.14 2.37
N TYR A 135 11.11 -9.91 1.65
CA TYR A 135 9.68 -9.67 1.54
C TYR A 135 8.91 -10.86 2.11
N ASP A 136 7.86 -10.58 2.89
CA ASP A 136 6.94 -11.63 3.34
C ASP A 136 5.94 -11.96 2.22
N ASN A 137 6.36 -12.73 1.21
CA ASN A 137 5.52 -13.12 0.09
C ASN A 137 4.33 -14.02 0.47
N SER A 138 4.27 -14.47 1.73
CA SER A 138 3.14 -15.22 2.29
C SER A 138 2.01 -14.32 2.79
N LYS A 139 2.29 -13.04 3.07
CA LYS A 139 1.31 -12.08 3.59
C LYS A 139 0.94 -11.04 2.54
N ASN A 140 -0.14 -11.31 1.81
CA ASN A 140 -0.74 -10.34 0.91
C ASN A 140 -1.53 -9.29 1.70
N LEU A 141 -1.25 -8.02 1.48
CA LEU A 141 -1.93 -6.89 2.11
C LEU A 141 -3.27 -6.55 1.43
N PHE A 142 -3.51 -7.01 0.20
CA PHE A 142 -4.78 -6.77 -0.48
C PHE A 142 -5.93 -7.45 0.23
N ARG A 143 -6.96 -6.69 0.62
CA ARG A 143 -8.18 -7.23 1.22
C ARG A 143 -9.01 -8.08 0.25
N ASN A 144 -8.88 -7.83 -1.06
CA ASN A 144 -9.69 -8.41 -2.12
C ASN A 144 -8.86 -9.27 -3.10
N ILE A 145 -8.38 -10.42 -2.62
CA ILE A 145 -7.46 -11.28 -3.36
C ILE A 145 -8.05 -11.95 -4.63
N LYS A 146 -9.38 -12.07 -4.74
CA LYS A 146 -10.03 -12.72 -5.90
C LYS A 146 -9.69 -12.03 -7.24
N ASN A 147 -9.36 -10.73 -7.21
CA ASN A 147 -9.07 -9.93 -8.40
C ASN A 147 -7.56 -9.78 -8.68
N ALA A 148 -6.71 -10.50 -7.95
CA ALA A 148 -5.26 -10.33 -8.00
C ALA A 148 -4.55 -11.27 -8.98
N GLU A 149 -5.31 -11.96 -9.85
CA GLU A 149 -4.79 -12.89 -10.87
C GLU A 149 -5.44 -12.64 -12.23
N LEU A 150 -4.66 -12.75 -13.29
CA LEU A 150 -5.07 -12.52 -14.68
C LEU A 150 -4.51 -13.60 -15.58
N LEU A 151 -5.39 -14.23 -16.37
CA LEU A 151 -4.99 -15.08 -17.47
C LEU A 151 -4.87 -14.22 -18.74
N VAL A 152 -3.75 -14.35 -19.45
CA VAL A 152 -3.50 -13.71 -20.74
C VAL A 152 -3.17 -14.80 -21.75
N GLU A 153 -4.00 -14.90 -22.79
CA GLU A 153 -3.79 -15.77 -23.92
C GLU A 153 -3.59 -14.91 -25.17
N ASN A 154 -2.62 -15.32 -26.01
CA ASN A 154 -2.24 -14.57 -27.21
C ASN A 154 -3.38 -14.38 -28.22
N ASP A 155 -4.50 -15.10 -28.09
CA ASP A 155 -5.53 -15.16 -29.12
C ASP A 155 -6.83 -14.39 -28.81
N PHE A 156 -7.05 -13.88 -27.58
CA PHE A 156 -8.32 -13.22 -27.26
C PHE A 156 -8.19 -12.13 -26.18
N TYR A 157 -8.64 -10.91 -26.51
CA TYR A 157 -9.01 -9.89 -25.53
C TYR A 157 -10.16 -10.42 -24.66
N THR A 158 -9.89 -11.16 -23.59
CA THR A 158 -10.96 -11.54 -22.65
C THR A 158 -10.65 -11.08 -21.24
N TYR A 159 -11.40 -10.07 -20.80
CA TYR A 159 -11.62 -9.79 -19.39
C TYR A 159 -12.35 -10.99 -18.79
N GLN A 160 -11.64 -11.87 -18.09
CA GLN A 160 -12.29 -12.89 -17.25
C GLN A 160 -12.49 -12.31 -15.86
N LYS A 161 -13.68 -11.73 -15.61
CA LYS A 161 -14.19 -11.53 -14.24
C LYS A 161 -14.51 -12.92 -13.70
N ARG A 162 -13.62 -13.50 -12.89
CA ARG A 162 -13.93 -14.75 -12.16
C ARG A 162 -15.05 -14.41 -11.16
N GLY A 163 -16.16 -15.12 -11.30
CA GLY A 163 -17.47 -14.82 -10.72
C GLY A 163 -17.55 -14.74 -9.19
N ASP A 164 -18.71 -14.24 -8.78
CA ASP A 164 -19.19 -14.01 -7.40
C ASP A 164 -18.96 -15.23 -6.47
#